data_AF-A0A9D1Z5G4-F1
#
_entry.id   AF-A0A9D1Z5G4-F1
#
_cell.length_a   1.000
_cell.length_b   1.000
_cell.length_c   1.000
_cell.angle_alpha   90.00
_cell.angle_beta   90.00
_cell.angle_gamma   90.00
#
_symmetry.space_group_name_H-M   'P 1'
#
loop_
_entity.id
_entity.type
_entity.pdbx_description
1 polymer ?
#
loop_
_entity_poly.entity_id
_entity_poly.type
_entity_poly.pdbx_seq_one_letter_code
_entity_poly.pdbx_strand_id
1 'polypeptide(L)' 'MAFLAYYLHWSNEDLTSLDHWERRRWCREVSAINQKLSGDEKKTFELR' A
#
# COMPACT_ATOMS: atom_id res chain seq x y z
N MET A 1 7.34 0.36 -1.73
CA MET A 1 6.27 0.72 -2.70
C MET A 1 5.83 -0.47 -3.57
N ALA A 2 6.60 -1.57 -3.64
CA ALA A 2 6.24 -2.74 -4.46
C ALA A 2 4.83 -3.31 -4.16
N PHE A 3 4.34 -3.22 -2.91
CA PHE A 3 2.99 -3.69 -2.59
C PHE A 3 1.89 -2.86 -3.27
N LEU A 4 2.05 -1.54 -3.41
CA LEU A 4 1.05 -0.71 -4.08
C LEU A 4 0.96 -1.04 -5.56
N ALA A 5 2.12 -1.17 -6.23
CA ALA A 5 2.17 -1.62 -7.63
C ALA A 5 1.51 -3.00 -7.81
N TYR A 6 1.71 -3.92 -6.86
CA TYR A 6 1.13 -5.26 -6.89
C TYR A 6 -0.39 -5.28 -6.69
N TYR A 7 -0.91 -4.55 -5.69
CA TYR A 7 -2.34 -4.57 -5.34
C TYR A 7 -3.20 -3.63 -6.19
N LEU A 8 -2.65 -2.51 -6.67
CA LEU A 8 -3.39 -1.51 -7.46
C LEU A 8 -3.02 -1.53 -8.95
N HIS A 9 -2.11 -2.41 -9.37
CA HIS A 9 -1.61 -2.50 -10.74
C HIS A 9 -1.05 -1.18 -11.29
N TRP A 10 -0.59 -0.27 -10.41
CA TRP A 10 0.08 0.95 -10.82
C TRP A 10 1.46 0.65 -11.41
N SER A 11 1.78 1.36 -12.49
CA SER A 11 3.09 1.28 -13.12
C SER A 11 4.14 1.88 -12.17
N ASN A 12 5.37 1.37 -12.22
CA ASN A 12 6.46 1.94 -11.41
C ASN A 12 6.67 3.43 -11.72
N GLU A 13 6.48 3.81 -12.98
CA GLU A 13 6.61 5.19 -13.46
C GLU A 13 5.61 6.14 -12.78
N ASP A 14 4.35 5.72 -12.65
CA ASP A 14 3.29 6.45 -11.95
C ASP A 14 3.60 6.61 -10.45
N LEU A 15 4.20 5.59 -9.85
CA LEU A 15 4.63 5.65 -8.45
C LEU A 15 5.83 6.57 -8.24
N THR A 16 6.73 6.67 -9.21
CA THR A 16 7.87 7.58 -9.15
C THR A 16 7.50 9.04 -9.47
N SER A 17 6.44 9.27 -10.25
CA SER A 17 5.94 10.62 -10.56
C SER A 17 5.16 11.23 -9.39
N LEU A 18 4.60 10.41 -8.50
CA LEU A 18 3.94 10.87 -7.28
C LEU A 18 4.92 11.51 -6.29
N ASP A 19 4.48 12.62 -5.70
CA ASP A 19 5.23 13.27 -4.65
C ASP A 19 5.43 12.35 -3.44
N HIS A 20 6.51 12.56 -2.69
CA HIS A 20 6.81 11.73 -1.51
C HIS A 20 5.67 11.74 -0.47
N TRP A 21 4.96 12.88 -0.35
CA TRP A 21 3.84 13.01 0.58
C TRP A 21 2.60 12.22 0.10
N GLU A 22 2.31 12.24 -1.20
CA GLU A 22 1.21 11.46 -1.79
C GLU A 22 1.45 9.97 -1.63
N ARG A 23 2.67 9.52 -1.90
CA ARG A 23 3.06 8.12 -1.70
C ARG A 23 2.81 7.64 -0.28
N ARG A 24 3.14 8.45 0.73
CA ARG A 24 2.87 8.11 2.14
C ARG A 24 1.38 8.14 2.50
N ARG A 25 0.60 8.99 1.84
CA ARG A 25 -0.86 9.05 2.01
C ARG A 25 -1.50 7.79 1.43
N TRP A 26 -1.21 7.46 0.18
CA TRP A 26 -1.74 6.27 -0.50
C TRP A 26 -1.38 4.98 0.22
N CYS A 27 -0.14 4.84 0.70
CA CYS A 27 0.23 3.69 1.53
C CYS A 27 -0.68 3.49 2.75
N ARG A 28 -1.04 4.59 3.45
CA ARG A 28 -1.91 4.52 4.64
C ARG A 28 -3.35 4.21 4.28
N GLU A 29 -3.90 4.89 3.29
CA GLU A 29 -5.30 4.71 2.89
C GLU A 29 -5.55 3.30 2.35
N VAL A 30 -4.68 2.82 1.46
CA VAL A 30 -4.79 1.48 0.87
C VAL A 30 -4.60 0.39 1.92
N SER A 31 -3.65 0.57 2.85
CA SER A 31 -3.50 -0.37 3.97
C SER A 31 -4.75 -0.40 4.86
N ALA A 32 -5.37 0.76 5.14
CA ALA A 32 -6.60 0.81 5.91
C ALA A 32 -7.78 0.13 5.19
N ILE A 33 -7.90 0.30 3.88
CA ILE A 33 -8.92 -0.39 3.06
C ILE A 33 -8.67 -1.89 3.09
N ASN A 34 -7.43 -2.33 2.85
CA ASN A 34 -7.09 -3.76 2.84
C ASN A 34 -7.31 -4.41 4.21
N GLN A 35 -7.04 -3.70 5.32
CA GLN A 35 -7.34 -4.17 6.67
C GLN A 35 -8.84 -4.33 6.91
N LYS A 36 -9.65 -3.35 6.48
CA LYS A 36 -11.12 -3.43 6.58
C LYS A 36 -11.69 -4.57 5.73
N LEU A 37 -11.21 -4.71 4.49
CA LEU A 37 -11.65 -5.75 3.56
C LEU A 37 -11.26 -7.15 4.05
N SER A 38 -10.08 -7.28 4.69
CA SER A 38 -9.60 -8.55 5.23
C SER A 38 -10.27 -8.96 6.56
N GLY A 39 -11.22 -8.17 7.06
CA GLY A 39 -12.06 -8.57 8.19
C GLY A 39 -11.35 -8.61 9.55
N ASP A 40 -10.32 -7.78 9.76
CA ASP A 40 -9.59 -7.65 11.04
C ASP A 40 -8.81 -8.92 11.47
N GLU A 41 -8.06 -9.52 10.54
CA GLU A 41 -6.93 -10.37 10.90
C GLU A 41 -5.64 -9.55 10.76
N LYS A 42 -5.16 -8.97 11.86
CA LYS A 42 -3.84 -8.32 11.91
C LYS A 42 -2.75 -9.36 11.62
N LYS A 43 -2.44 -9.56 10.34
CA LYS A 43 -1.27 -10.33 9.91
C LYS A 43 -0.02 -9.52 10.17
N THR A 44 0.45 -9.58 11.41
CA THR A 44 1.79 -9.15 11.77
C THR A 44 2.76 -10.09 11.07
N PHE A 45 3.28 -9.67 9.92
CA PHE A 45 4.42 -10.33 9.31
C PHE A 45 5.64 -10.01 10.19
N GLU A 46 5.95 -10.90 11.12
CA GLU A 46 7.24 -10.88 11.81
C GLU A 46 8.33 -11.23 10.79
N LEU A 47 9.01 -10.20 10.28
CA LEU A 47 10.22 -10.37 9.50
C LEU A 47 11.34 -10.68 10.49
N ARG A 48 11.64 -11.97 10.65
CA ARG A 48 12.76 -12.48 11.44
C ARG A 48 14.04 -12.53 10.61
#